data_AF-A0A950ZZ86-F1
#
_entry.id   AF-A0A950ZZ86-F1
#
_cell.length_a   1.000
_cell.length_b   1.000
_cell.length_c   1.000
_cell.angle_alpha   90.00
_cell.angle_beta   90.00
_cell.angle_gamma   90.00
#
_symmetry.space_group_name_H-M   'P 1'
#
loop_
_entity.id
_entity.type
_entity.pdbx_description
1 polymer ?
#
loop_
_entity_poly.entity_id
_entity_poly.type
_entity_poly.pdbx_seq_one_letter_code
_entity_poly.pdbx_strand_id
1 'polypeptide(L)'
;MLDVRSWTSVLGSTAERATKYLEGLDQRGAAPTPGALARLDALDGPTPERGEDPADVLRLLDEVGSPATVASAGGRYFGFV
;
A
#
# COMPACT_ATOMS: atom_id res chain seq x y z
N MET A 1 22.86 16.31 12.02
CA MET A 1 22.87 15.23 13.01
C MET A 1 21.68 14.35 12.69
N LEU A 2 21.94 13.18 12.11
CA LEU A 2 20.91 12.32 11.53
C LEU A 2 19.96 11.81 12.63
N ASP A 3 18.67 11.98 12.39
CA ASP A 3 17.56 11.39 13.14
C ASP A 3 17.76 9.87 13.24
N VAL A 4 17.91 9.34 14.46
CA VAL A 4 17.85 7.88 14.70
C VAL A 4 16.39 7.47 14.54
N ARG A 5 15.98 7.31 13.28
CA ARG A 5 14.71 6.68 12.93
C ARG A 5 14.73 5.27 13.50
N SER A 6 13.82 4.97 14.40
CA SER A 6 13.64 3.61 14.91
C SER A 6 12.97 2.78 13.81
N TRP A 7 13.78 2.05 13.05
CA TRP A 7 13.31 1.11 12.03
C TRP A 7 12.31 0.09 12.60
N THR A 8 12.40 -0.23 13.89
CA THR A 8 11.42 -1.09 14.57
C THR A 8 10.00 -0.53 14.48
N SER A 9 9.83 0.79 14.67
CA SER A 9 8.50 1.43 14.57
C SER A 9 7.98 1.42 13.13
N VAL A 10 8.84 1.75 12.16
CA VAL A 10 8.48 1.73 10.73
C VAL A 10 8.08 0.32 10.30
N LEU A 11 8.88 -0.69 10.64
CA LEU A 11 8.61 -2.08 10.26
C LEU A 11 7.36 -2.64 10.98
N GLY A 12 7.14 -2.28 12.25
CA GLY A 12 5.91 -2.65 12.97
C GLY A 12 4.67 -2.08 12.28
N SER A 13 4.71 -0.78 11.96
CA SER A 13 3.66 -0.05 11.23
C SER A 13 3.38 -0.64 9.84
N THR A 14 4.42 -1.09 9.13
CA THR A 14 4.29 -1.81 7.85
C THR A 14 3.61 -3.17 8.04
N ALA A 15 4.03 -3.94 9.05
CA ALA A 15 3.47 -5.26 9.32
C ALA A 15 1.96 -5.17 9.63
N GLU A 16 1.55 -4.19 10.44
CA GLU A 16 0.13 -3.95 10.75
C GLU A 16 -0.71 -3.68 9.49
N ARG A 17 -0.22 -2.82 8.59
CA ARG A 17 -0.90 -2.50 7.31
C ARG A 17 -0.96 -3.72 6.39
N ALA A 18 0.14 -4.46 6.27
CA ALA A 18 0.20 -5.66 5.45
C ALA A 18 -0.77 -6.75 5.95
N THR A 19 -0.83 -6.97 7.26
CA THR A 19 -1.80 -7.88 7.88
C THR A 19 -3.23 -7.46 7.56
N LYS A 20 -3.58 -6.18 7.78
CA LYS A 20 -4.91 -5.65 7.44
C LYS A 20 -5.26 -5.83 5.96
N TYR A 21 -4.31 -5.60 5.06
CA TYR A 21 -4.50 -5.80 3.62
C TYR A 21 -4.84 -7.27 3.31
N LEU A 22 -4.04 -8.21 3.85
CA LEU A 22 -4.21 -9.64 3.61
C LEU A 22 -5.53 -10.17 4.19
N GLU A 23 -5.86 -9.80 5.42
CA GLU A 23 -7.12 -10.18 6.10
C GLU A 23 -8.37 -9.62 5.39
N GLY A 24 -8.22 -8.48 4.69
CA GLY A 24 -9.30 -7.84 3.95
C GLY A 24 -9.56 -8.40 2.54
N LEU A 25 -8.68 -9.24 1.98
CA LEU A 25 -8.77 -9.65 0.58
C LEU A 25 -10.06 -10.41 0.24
N ASP A 26 -10.55 -11.24 1.16
CA ASP A 26 -11.78 -12.02 0.97
C ASP A 26 -13.05 -11.15 0.95
N GLN A 27 -12.96 -9.91 1.42
CA GLN A 27 -14.09 -8.97 1.48
C GLN A 27 -14.20 -8.09 0.22
N ARG A 28 -13.24 -8.16 -0.72
CA ARG A 28 -13.23 -7.33 -1.94
C ARG A 28 -13.00 -8.12 -3.22
N GLY A 29 -13.43 -7.58 -4.36
CA GLY A 29 -13.18 -8.18 -5.67
C GLY A 29 -11.68 -8.33 -5.98
N ALA A 30 -11.35 -9.31 -6.83
CA ALA A 30 -9.99 -9.57 -7.27
C ALA A 30 -9.40 -8.41 -8.07
N ALA A 31 -10.22 -7.75 -8.89
CA ALA A 31 -9.86 -6.51 -9.57
C ALA A 31 -10.15 -5.29 -8.68
N PRO A 32 -9.33 -4.23 -8.76
CA PRO A 32 -9.62 -2.96 -8.10
C PRO A 32 -10.84 -2.27 -8.71
N THR A 33 -11.48 -1.40 -7.94
CA THR A 33 -12.60 -0.59 -8.43
C THR A 33 -12.09 0.61 -9.24
N PRO A 34 -12.88 1.16 -10.17
CA PRO A 34 -12.51 2.39 -10.88
C PRO A 34 -12.18 3.56 -9.94
N GLY A 35 -12.92 3.69 -8.83
CA GLY A 35 -12.64 4.73 -7.82
C GLY A 35 -11.32 4.52 -7.08
N ALA A 36 -10.91 3.27 -6.83
CA ALA A 36 -9.61 2.98 -6.26
C ALA A 36 -8.47 3.30 -7.25
N LEU A 37 -8.66 2.98 -8.53
CA LEU A 37 -7.70 3.31 -9.59
C LEU A 37 -7.56 4.82 -9.78
N ALA A 38 -8.66 5.59 -9.79
CA ALA A 38 -8.62 7.04 -9.95
C ALA A 38 -7.83 7.74 -8.83
N ARG A 39 -7.78 7.15 -7.63
CA ARG A 39 -7.00 7.72 -6.52
C ARG A 39 -5.49 7.58 -6.71
N LEU A 40 -5.02 6.75 -7.65
CA LEU A 40 -3.59 6.62 -7.97
C LEU A 40 -2.97 7.93 -8.46
N ASP A 41 -3.77 8.90 -8.90
CA ASP A 41 -3.28 10.27 -9.19
C ASP A 41 -2.54 10.89 -8.00
N ALA A 42 -2.82 10.46 -6.75
CA ALA A 42 -2.07 10.89 -5.56
C ALA A 42 -0.64 10.31 -5.47
N LEU A 43 -0.31 9.30 -6.27
CA LEU A 43 1.04 8.76 -6.43
C LEU A 43 1.75 9.35 -7.66
N ASP A 44 1.05 10.13 -8.48
CA ASP A 44 1.61 10.75 -9.67
C ASP A 44 2.41 12.02 -9.32
N GLY A 45 3.35 12.36 -10.19
CA GLY A 45 4.21 13.52 -10.03
C GLY A 45 5.70 13.22 -10.12
N PRO A 46 6.54 14.27 -10.14
CA PRO A 46 7.98 14.10 -10.19
C PRO A 46 8.49 13.42 -8.92
N THR A 47 9.50 12.57 -9.07
CA THR A 47 10.19 11.98 -7.92
C THR A 47 10.79 13.10 -7.04
N PRO A 48 10.58 13.08 -5.71
CA PRO A 48 11.15 14.07 -4.81
C PRO A 48 12.67 14.17 -4.90
N GLU A 49 13.24 15.38 -4.87
CA GLU A 49 14.70 15.60 -4.87
C GLU A 49 15.39 15.13 -3.57
N ARG A 50 14.60 14.91 -2.50
CA ARG A 50 15.07 14.45 -1.19
C ARG A 50 14.13 13.36 -0.69
N GLY A 51 14.65 12.49 0.17
CA GLY A 51 13.85 11.44 0.80
C GLY A 51 12.71 12.01 1.66
N GLU A 52 11.56 11.34 1.62
CA GLU A 52 10.40 11.66 2.45
C GLU A 52 10.45 10.93 3.80
N ASP A 53 9.49 11.25 4.68
CA ASP A 53 9.26 10.48 5.90
C ASP A 53 8.70 9.10 5.55
N PRO A 54 9.34 7.99 5.97
CA PRO A 54 8.81 6.64 5.73
C PRO A 54 7.37 6.43 6.21
N ALA A 55 6.97 7.09 7.30
CA ALA A 55 5.60 6.97 7.81
C ALA A 55 4.56 7.54 6.83
N ASP A 56 4.88 8.66 6.17
CA ASP A 56 4.02 9.26 5.15
C ASP A 56 3.94 8.40 3.90
N VAL A 57 5.07 7.86 3.44
CA VAL A 57 5.10 6.93 2.29
C VAL A 57 4.25 5.68 2.58
N LEU A 58 4.42 5.06 3.75
CA LEU A 58 3.64 3.87 4.15
C LEU A 58 2.15 4.17 4.28
N ARG A 59 1.77 5.35 4.79
CA ARG A 59 0.37 5.79 4.84
C ARG A 59 -0.19 5.95 3.44
N LEU A 60 0.51 6.63 2.55
CA LEU A 60 0.08 6.83 1.17
C LEU A 60 -0.10 5.49 0.42
N LEU A 61 0.85 4.56 0.58
CA LEU A 61 0.75 3.21 0.01
C LEU A 61 -0.44 2.42 0.57
N ASP A 62 -0.71 2.47 1.87
CA ASP A 62 -1.88 1.80 2.46
C ASP A 62 -3.20 2.42 2.03
N GLU A 63 -3.28 3.74 2.01
CA GLU A 63 -4.54 4.46 1.75
C GLU A 63 -4.88 4.51 0.26
N VAL A 64 -3.89 4.56 -0.63
CA VAL A 64 -4.08 4.75 -2.08
C VAL A 64 -3.63 3.52 -2.87
N GLY A 65 -2.43 3.00 -2.58
CA GLY A 65 -1.85 1.86 -3.29
C GLY A 65 -2.62 0.56 -3.06
N SER A 66 -2.80 0.15 -1.80
CA SER A 66 -3.44 -1.13 -1.43
C SER A 66 -4.86 -1.30 -1.99
N PRO A 67 -5.75 -0.28 -2.00
CA PRO A 67 -7.04 -0.37 -2.67
C PRO A 67 -6.96 -0.58 -4.18
N ALA A 68 -5.89 -0.13 -4.84
CA ALA A 68 -5.74 -0.17 -6.29
C ALA A 68 -5.03 -1.45 -6.80
N THR A 69 -4.61 -2.36 -5.91
CA THR A 69 -3.98 -3.61 -6.33
C THR A 69 -4.98 -4.61 -6.91
N VAL A 70 -4.45 -5.50 -7.74
CA VAL A 70 -5.10 -6.79 -8.01
C VAL A 70 -4.83 -7.70 -6.81
N ALA A 71 -5.89 -8.24 -6.21
CA ALA A 71 -5.82 -9.11 -5.03
C ALA A 71 -5.39 -10.54 -5.39
N SER A 72 -4.23 -10.70 -6.04
CA SER A 72 -3.70 -11.98 -6.52
C SER A 72 -3.30 -12.94 -5.40
N ALA A 73 -3.05 -12.43 -4.19
CA ALA A 73 -2.80 -13.23 -3.00
C ALA A 73 -4.09 -13.80 -2.36
N GLY A 74 -5.27 -13.37 -2.82
CA GLY A 74 -6.56 -13.88 -2.33
C GLY A 74 -7.00 -15.14 -3.09
N GLY A 75 -7.82 -15.98 -2.44
CA GLY A 75 -8.26 -17.27 -3.00
C GLY A 75 -9.19 -17.22 -4.22
N ARG A 76 -9.46 -16.03 -4.78
CA ARG A 76 -10.39 -15.79 -5.89
C ARG A 76 -9.74 -15.27 -7.17
N TYR A 77 -8.41 -15.27 -7.24
CA TYR A 77 -7.68 -14.82 -8.43
C TYR A 77 -7.12 -16.02 -9.23
N PHE A 78 -7.49 -16.13 -10.50
CA PHE A 78 -7.13 -17.25 -11.39
C PHE A 78 -6.42 -16.79 -12.68
N GLY A 79 -5.70 -15.67 -12.64
CA GLY A 79 -5.09 -15.06 -13.85
C GLY A 79 -3.74 -15.65 -14.29
N PHE A 80 -3.23 -16.68 -13.59
CA PHE A 80 -1.93 -17.33 -13.88
C PHE A 80 -2.02 -18.86 -13.93
N VAL A 81 -3.23 -19.42 -14.10
CA VAL A 81 -3.46 -20.89 -14.15
C VAL A 81 -3.72 -21.38 -15.56
#